data_AF-A0AA45C4H8-F1
#
_entry.id   AF-A0AA45C4H8-F1
#
_cell.length_a   1.000
_cell.length_b   1.000
_cell.length_c   1.000
_cell.angle_alpha   90.00
_cell.angle_beta   90.00
_cell.angle_gamma   90.00
#
_symmetry.space_group_name_H-M   'P 1'
#
loop_
_entity.id
_entity.type
_entity.pdbx_description
1 polymer ?
#
loop_
_entity_poly.entity_id
_entity_poly.type
_entity_poly.pdbx_seq_one_letter_code
_entity_poly.pdbx_strand_id
1 'polypeptide(L)' 'IPARIDADKSKYDPYLTWSINDFSSKTITPSIVHGSAAPEGFVTSLNDAINILIATGNVKNARKSIIWACEDAGIITD' A
#
# COMPACT_ATOMS: atom_id res chain seq x y z
N ILE A 1 -6.51 -14.30 4.30
CA ILE A 1 -5.85 -15.61 4.60
C ILE A 1 -5.33 -15.59 6.03
N PRO A 2 -5.11 -16.75 6.69
CA PRO A 2 -4.49 -16.79 8.01
C PRO A 2 -3.02 -16.32 7.96
N ALA A 3 -2.56 -15.67 9.03
CA ALA A 3 -1.14 -15.30 9.18
C ALA A 3 -0.25 -16.49 9.58
N ARG A 4 -0.84 -17.52 10.21
CA ARG A 4 -0.14 -18.76 10.58
C ARG A 4 0.16 -19.61 9.35
N ILE A 5 1.35 -20.24 9.35
CA ILE A 5 1.82 -21.11 8.25
C ILE A 5 1.24 -22.54 8.29
N ASP A 6 0.59 -22.92 9.39
CA ASP A 6 0.05 -24.27 9.65
C ASP A 6 -1.48 -24.32 9.63
N ALA A 7 -2.11 -23.35 8.96
CA ALA A 7 -3.56 -23.31 8.88
C ALA A 7 -4.12 -24.47 8.04
N ASP A 8 -5.21 -25.07 8.52
CA ASP A 8 -5.94 -26.13 7.84
C ASP A 8 -6.69 -25.56 6.63
N LYS A 9 -6.15 -25.81 5.42
CA LYS A 9 -6.70 -25.31 4.15
C LYS A 9 -8.13 -25.79 3.88
N SER A 10 -8.57 -26.91 4.46
CA SER A 10 -9.93 -27.42 4.26
C SER A 10 -11.03 -26.53 4.85
N LYS A 11 -10.66 -25.59 5.73
CA LYS A 11 -11.58 -24.64 6.38
C LYS A 11 -11.84 -23.36 5.58
N TYR A 12 -11.23 -23.22 4.40
CA TYR A 12 -11.27 -22.00 3.62
C TYR A 12 -11.94 -22.25 2.26
N ASP A 13 -12.66 -21.25 1.76
CA ASP A 13 -13.27 -21.32 0.45
C ASP A 13 -12.21 -21.34 -0.69
N PRO A 14 -12.62 -21.57 -1.95
CA PRO A 14 -11.68 -21.59 -3.07
C PRO A 14 -10.88 -20.30 -3.26
N TYR A 15 -11.45 -19.13 -2.99
CA TYR A 15 -10.75 -17.85 -3.13
C TYR A 15 -9.64 -17.72 -2.08
N LEU A 16 -9.94 -18.01 -0.83
CA LEU A 16 -8.98 -17.97 0.26
C LEU A 16 -7.90 -19.04 0.10
N THR A 17 -8.26 -20.23 -0.37
CA THR A 17 -7.30 -21.30 -0.69
C THR A 17 -6.36 -20.88 -1.82
N TRP A 18 -6.89 -20.25 -2.87
CA TRP A 18 -6.10 -19.68 -3.96
C TRP A 18 -5.13 -18.60 -3.44
N SER A 19 -5.61 -17.65 -2.63
CA SER A 19 -4.76 -16.61 -2.04
C SER A 19 -3.67 -17.16 -1.10
N ILE A 20 -3.93 -18.24 -0.35
CA ILE A 20 -2.91 -18.89 0.49
C ILE A 20 -1.78 -19.44 -0.39
N ASN A 21 -2.12 -20.10 -1.50
CA ASN A 21 -1.12 -20.68 -2.40
C ASN A 21 -0.30 -19.59 -3.11
N ASP A 22 -0.96 -18.52 -3.57
CA ASP A 22 -0.26 -17.39 -4.19
C ASP A 22 0.67 -16.70 -3.20
N PHE A 23 0.21 -16.40 -1.99
CA PHE A 23 1.05 -15.78 -0.96
C PHE A 23 2.30 -16.61 -0.62
N SER A 24 2.23 -17.93 -0.74
CA SER A 24 3.36 -18.84 -0.45
C SER A 24 4.42 -18.93 -1.55
N SER A 25 4.14 -18.45 -2.76
CA SER A 25 5.00 -18.67 -3.94
C SER A 25 5.40 -17.41 -4.68
N LYS A 26 4.71 -16.28 -4.47
CA LYS A 26 4.96 -15.03 -5.16
C LYS A 26 5.93 -14.12 -4.39
N THR A 27 6.60 -13.24 -5.11
CA THR A 27 7.26 -12.08 -4.50
C THR A 27 6.21 -11.14 -3.93
N ILE A 28 6.32 -10.80 -2.65
CA ILE A 28 5.35 -9.97 -1.94
C ILE A 28 5.88 -8.54 -1.82
N THR A 29 5.02 -7.54 -2.03
CA THR A 29 5.29 -6.13 -1.77
C THR A 29 4.35 -5.62 -0.68
N PRO A 30 4.82 -4.74 0.22
CA PRO A 30 3.96 -4.16 1.25
C PRO A 30 2.99 -3.13 0.62
N SER A 31 1.79 -3.00 1.18
CA SER A 31 0.81 -2.00 0.76
C SER A 31 1.05 -0.66 1.45
N ILE A 32 1.12 0.43 0.68
CA ILE A 32 1.15 1.80 1.22
C ILE A 32 -0.19 2.17 1.84
N VAL A 33 -1.30 1.87 1.14
CA VAL A 33 -2.67 2.25 1.56
C VAL A 33 -3.08 1.55 2.87
N HIS A 34 -2.58 0.35 3.13
CA HIS A 34 -2.87 -0.41 4.36
C HIS A 34 -1.71 -0.36 5.36
N GLY A 35 -0.90 0.70 5.33
CA GLY A 35 0.10 1.03 6.36
C GLY A 35 1.30 0.09 6.48
N SER A 36 1.49 -0.84 5.54
CA SER A 36 2.60 -1.81 5.61
C SER A 36 3.89 -1.28 5.00
N ALA A 37 3.82 -0.31 4.08
CA ALA A 37 4.95 0.12 3.27
C ALA A 37 5.52 1.50 3.64
N ALA A 38 4.77 2.32 4.38
CA ALA A 38 5.16 3.71 4.67
C ALA A 38 4.57 4.17 6.01
N PRO A 39 5.21 5.15 6.68
CA PRO A 39 4.68 5.73 7.92
C PRO A 39 3.39 6.51 7.69
N GLU A 40 2.49 6.51 8.67
CA GLU A 40 1.15 7.11 8.56
C GLU A 40 1.19 8.61 8.22
N GLY A 41 2.22 9.33 8.68
CA GLY A 41 2.41 10.75 8.34
C GLY A 41 2.52 10.98 6.83
N PHE A 42 3.32 10.16 6.14
CA PHE A 42 3.43 10.19 4.67
C PHE A 42 2.10 9.79 4.01
N VAL A 43 1.45 8.73 4.49
CA VAL A 43 0.21 8.21 3.91
C VAL A 43 -0.92 9.24 3.97
N THR A 44 -1.00 10.02 5.06
CA THR A 44 -1.95 11.12 5.21
C THR A 44 -1.77 12.15 4.09
N SER A 45 -0.55 12.66 3.90
CA SER A 45 -0.25 13.64 2.85
C SER A 45 -0.40 13.08 1.42
N LEU A 46 -0.09 11.78 1.23
CA LEU A 46 -0.35 11.09 -0.02
C LEU A 46 -1.85 11.07 -0.35
N ASN A 47 -2.71 10.76 0.64
CA ASN A 47 -4.17 10.76 0.45
C ASN A 47 -4.69 12.15 0.05
N ASP A 48 -4.17 13.22 0.66
CA ASP A 48 -4.51 14.59 0.28
C ASP A 48 -4.11 14.91 -1.18
N ALA A 49 -2.89 14.51 -1.58
CA ALA A 49 -2.42 14.69 -2.95
C ALA A 49 -3.29 13.93 -3.97
N ILE A 50 -3.74 12.71 -3.63
CA ILE A 50 -4.65 11.92 -4.48
C ILE A 50 -6.05 12.53 -4.54
N ASN A 51 -6.60 13.02 -3.44
CA ASN A 51 -7.89 13.71 -3.44
C ASN A 51 -7.88 14.96 -4.34
N ILE A 52 -6.80 15.75 -4.28
CA ILE A 52 -6.61 16.90 -5.16
C ILE A 52 -6.47 16.45 -6.62
N LEU A 53 -5.75 15.35 -6.88
CA LEU A 53 -5.64 14.78 -8.23
C LEU A 53 -7.00 14.40 -8.80
N ILE A 54 -7.83 13.70 -8.02
CA ILE A 54 -9.17 13.26 -8.44
C ILE A 54 -10.05 14.47 -8.75
N ALA A 55 -9.99 15.52 -7.91
CA ALA A 55 -10.80 16.72 -8.10
C ALA A 55 -10.38 17.57 -9.31
N THR A 56 -9.08 17.59 -9.64
CA THR A 56 -8.52 18.56 -10.60
C THR A 56 -7.98 17.95 -11.89
N GLY A 57 -7.69 16.65 -11.90
CA GLY A 57 -6.96 15.97 -12.98
C GLY A 57 -5.50 16.42 -13.13
N ASN A 58 -4.96 17.25 -12.21
CA ASN A 58 -3.64 17.85 -12.37
C ASN A 58 -2.51 16.91 -11.90
N VAL A 59 -2.04 16.06 -12.83
CA VAL A 59 -0.96 15.09 -12.60
C VAL A 59 0.35 15.76 -12.16
N LYS A 60 0.68 16.94 -12.71
CA LYS A 60 1.92 17.64 -12.36
C LYS A 60 1.91 18.09 -10.89
N ASN A 61 0.77 18.62 -10.44
CA ASN A 61 0.60 19.03 -9.05
C ASN A 61 0.65 17.81 -8.12
N ALA A 62 -0.05 16.73 -8.45
CA ALA A 62 -0.05 15.51 -7.65
C ALA A 62 1.37 14.94 -7.47
N ARG A 63 2.15 14.85 -8.55
CA ARG A 63 3.56 14.41 -8.48
C ARG A 63 4.38 15.28 -7.54
N LYS A 64 4.23 16.61 -7.63
CA LYS A 64 4.94 17.57 -6.79
C LYS A 64 4.56 17.40 -5.32
N SER A 65 3.27 17.31 -5.02
CA SER A 65 2.75 17.09 -3.66
C SER A 65 3.26 15.78 -3.04
N ILE A 66 3.35 14.70 -3.82
CA ILE A 66 3.85 13.41 -3.33
C ILE A 66 5.35 13.49 -3.02
N ILE A 67 6.16 14.15 -3.85
CA ILE A 67 7.59 14.34 -3.57
C ILE A 67 7.79 15.15 -2.29
N TRP A 68 7.02 16.24 -2.12
CA TRP A 68 7.04 17.01 -0.89
C TRP A 68 6.64 16.19 0.35
N ALA A 69 5.64 15.32 0.23
CA ALA A 69 5.29 14.40 1.30
C ALA A 69 6.44 13.44 1.65
N CYS A 70 7.19 12.96 0.64
CA CYS A 70 8.37 12.14 0.89
C CYS A 70 9.47 12.91 1.65
N GLU A 71 9.70 14.18 1.31
CA GLU A 71 10.68 15.05 1.97
C GLU A 71 10.28 15.31 3.43
N ASP A 72 9.02 15.70 3.68
CA ASP A 72 8.50 15.98 5.02
C ASP A 72 8.53 14.74 5.92
N ALA A 73 8.28 13.56 5.34
CA ALA A 73 8.37 12.28 6.04
C ALA A 73 9.82 11.76 6.19
N GLY A 74 10.83 12.45 5.65
CA GLY A 74 12.23 12.02 5.69
C GLY A 74 12.50 10.72 4.89
N ILE A 75 11.65 10.38 3.93
CA ILE A 75 11.77 9.18 3.07
C ILE A 75 12.80 9.43 1.96
N ILE A 76 12.86 10.66 1.47
CA ILE A 76 13.93 11.14 0.59
C ILE A 76 14.62 12.30 1.29
N THR A 77 15.94 12.30 1.26
CA THR A 77 16.79 13.42 1.65
C THR A 77 17.61 13.82 0.43
N ASP A 78 17.96 15.10 0.33
CA ASP A 78 18.88 15.62 -0.70
C ASP A 78 20.15 14.77 -0.87
#